data_AF-E7GEH4-F1
#
_entry.id   AF-E7GEH4-F1
#
_cell.length_a   1.000
_cell.length_b   1.000
_cell.length_c   1.000
_cell.angle_alpha   90.00
_cell.angle_beta   90.00
_cell.angle_gamma   90.00
#
_symmetry.space_group_name_H-M   'P 1'
#
loop_
_entity.id
_entity.type
_entity.pdbx_description
1 polymer ?
#
loop_
_entity_poly.entity_id
_entity_poly.type
_entity_poly.pdbx_seq_one_letter_code
_entity_poly.pdbx_strand_id
1 'polypeptide(L)'
;MGKVKAVLVAVSDYRRRDCTSLPLCKNDLYAMRKSLIQGINVKPENILMCGESGIVLSNTFKETINKSIIGITEDDTYIFYFSGHGGNGCLCLSIDNVFLQGLLNKIDSIPAKNKIAIIDSCHSGNFELDKTPAISIEKTIEQFVGHGFAVMASCGVDQFSWFHAERKISLYTSFVCDAFLVRSLIREGRKSLESINEAVFRFAEIANKKALDKENNSRNIQNPVFRSSIGGTIFFDVEEYNPYKVQKVYVDTEDYIIYSVEPLHNSKSKRFAVKVILRYQSTEEQVGEIAKEIKNTISDCEVYQNETAERIYKNNPPNVVFYYFGYDEDDIVNSNFAYNATWVDDAQDKNEWYYMGENAKIKNNVYIQTNNAYKLIKTMQQSNMSDNEFIELTKKYTVEIIYAAEQYIKIFREYINNVICEEELVSRVEPIGKQISMLFFKHNDLPLAPRRLHDWSQKHDQIISTIHNFSLFYNQEYLDTWDYDRRKWLMKNAIMQYERELEMLKQADGLIN
;
A
#
# COMPACT_ATOMS: atom_id res chain seq x y z
N MET A 1 -17.76 -10.71 -6.53
CA MET A 1 -17.09 -10.01 -5.41
C MET A 1 -17.18 -10.92 -4.19
N GLY A 2 -16.03 -11.26 -3.62
CA GLY A 2 -15.96 -12.03 -2.38
C GLY A 2 -16.63 -11.29 -1.22
N LYS A 3 -17.11 -12.05 -0.25
CA LYS A 3 -17.72 -11.56 0.98
C LYS A 3 -16.73 -11.69 2.13
N VAL A 4 -16.85 -10.80 3.10
CA VAL A 4 -16.22 -11.01 4.41
C VAL A 4 -17.15 -11.84 5.28
N LYS A 5 -16.68 -12.98 5.78
CA LYS A 5 -17.34 -13.80 6.79
C LYS A 5 -16.55 -13.79 8.09
N ALA A 6 -17.23 -13.65 9.22
CA ALA A 6 -16.58 -13.56 10.52
C ALA A 6 -17.17 -14.52 11.56
N VAL A 7 -16.30 -15.07 12.41
CA VAL A 7 -16.68 -15.76 13.65
C VAL A 7 -16.07 -15.04 14.82
N LEU A 8 -16.91 -14.64 15.77
CA LEU A 8 -16.50 -13.97 16.99
C LEU A 8 -16.77 -14.90 18.16
N VAL A 9 -15.73 -15.18 18.95
CA VAL A 9 -15.80 -16.06 20.11
C VAL A 9 -15.37 -15.29 21.34
N ALA A 10 -16.20 -15.28 22.38
CA ALA A 10 -15.85 -14.67 23.66
C ALA A 10 -16.21 -15.59 24.82
N VAL A 11 -15.25 -15.84 25.73
CA VAL A 11 -15.44 -16.73 26.88
C VAL A 11 -15.32 -15.92 28.17
N SER A 12 -16.42 -15.82 28.90
CA SER A 12 -16.52 -15.03 30.14
C SER A 12 -16.70 -15.88 31.39
N ASP A 13 -17.39 -17.01 31.29
CA ASP A 13 -17.66 -17.92 32.41
C ASP A 13 -16.88 -19.23 32.21
N TYR A 14 -16.03 -19.54 33.20
CA TYR A 14 -15.18 -20.72 33.23
C TYR A 14 -15.66 -21.62 34.35
N ARG A 15 -16.13 -22.81 33.99
CA ARG A 15 -16.61 -23.84 34.90
C ARG A 15 -15.47 -24.76 35.33
N ARG A 16 -14.33 -24.16 35.65
CA ARG A 16 -13.10 -24.84 36.07
C ARG A 16 -12.55 -24.16 37.31
N ARG A 17 -11.93 -24.93 38.20
CA ARG A 17 -11.40 -24.38 39.48
C ARG A 17 -10.15 -23.53 39.28
N ASP A 18 -9.46 -23.68 38.16
CA ASP A 18 -8.18 -23.04 37.84
C ASP A 18 -8.33 -21.75 37.00
N CYS A 19 -9.55 -21.36 36.64
CA CYS A 19 -9.81 -20.19 35.80
C CYS A 19 -10.87 -19.27 36.43
N THR A 20 -10.52 -18.00 36.61
CA THR A 20 -11.45 -16.97 37.06
C THR A 20 -12.33 -16.47 35.93
N SER A 21 -13.56 -16.05 36.24
CA SER A 21 -14.46 -15.47 35.24
C SER A 21 -13.93 -14.12 34.72
N LEU A 22 -14.11 -13.89 33.42
CA LEU A 22 -13.78 -12.65 32.71
C LEU A 22 -15.06 -11.99 32.18
N PRO A 23 -15.89 -11.37 33.04
CA PRO A 23 -17.22 -10.89 32.65
C PRO A 23 -17.20 -9.81 31.57
N LEU A 24 -16.06 -9.14 31.35
CA LEU A 24 -15.90 -8.11 30.34
C LEU A 24 -15.72 -8.67 28.92
N CYS A 25 -15.24 -9.92 28.75
CA CYS A 25 -15.03 -10.50 27.42
C CYS A 25 -16.33 -10.60 26.60
N LYS A 26 -17.49 -10.74 27.26
CA LYS A 26 -18.79 -10.69 26.58
C LYS A 26 -19.03 -9.32 25.91
N ASN A 27 -18.54 -8.22 26.47
CA ASN A 27 -18.67 -6.90 25.86
C ASN A 27 -17.79 -6.78 24.61
N ASP A 28 -16.63 -7.44 24.62
CA ASP A 28 -15.72 -7.48 23.48
C ASP A 28 -16.39 -8.04 22.23
N LEU A 29 -17.19 -9.10 22.40
CA LEU A 29 -17.98 -9.73 21.34
C LEU A 29 -18.86 -8.71 20.58
N TYR A 30 -19.58 -7.88 21.33
CA TYR A 30 -20.47 -6.88 20.76
C TYR A 30 -19.72 -5.68 20.19
N ALA A 31 -18.62 -5.26 20.85
CA ALA A 31 -17.76 -4.20 20.35
C ALA A 31 -17.13 -4.57 19.00
N MET A 32 -16.58 -5.80 18.90
CA MET A 32 -16.00 -6.33 17.68
C MET A 32 -17.04 -6.48 16.56
N ARG A 33 -18.24 -7.01 16.86
CA ARG A 33 -19.32 -7.07 15.87
C ARG A 33 -19.67 -5.69 15.33
N LYS A 34 -19.79 -4.69 16.21
CA LYS A 34 -20.11 -3.31 15.83
C LYS A 34 -19.02 -2.70 14.96
N SER A 35 -17.74 -2.88 15.32
CA SER A 35 -16.62 -2.31 14.58
C SER A 35 -16.40 -2.98 13.21
N LEU A 36 -16.65 -4.29 13.08
CA LEU A 36 -16.64 -4.97 11.77
C LEU A 36 -17.75 -4.42 10.84
N ILE A 37 -18.96 -4.22 11.35
CA ILE A 37 -20.08 -3.69 10.56
C ILE A 37 -19.80 -2.23 10.15
N GLN A 38 -19.43 -1.37 11.10
CA GLN A 38 -19.32 0.07 10.88
C GLN A 38 -17.98 0.50 10.28
N GLY A 39 -16.92 -0.24 10.59
CA GLY A 39 -15.55 0.16 10.30
C GLY A 39 -14.96 -0.43 9.04
N ILE A 40 -15.34 -1.67 8.70
CA ILE A 40 -14.91 -2.38 7.49
C ILE A 40 -16.06 -3.01 6.69
N ASN A 41 -17.29 -2.51 6.90
CA ASN A 41 -18.48 -2.81 6.09
C ASN A 41 -18.86 -4.31 5.98
N VAL A 42 -18.65 -5.09 7.04
CA VAL A 42 -19.08 -6.50 7.09
C VAL A 42 -20.59 -6.57 7.26
N LYS A 43 -21.27 -7.33 6.39
CA LYS A 43 -22.72 -7.54 6.51
C LYS A 43 -23.08 -8.27 7.80
N PRO A 44 -24.07 -7.82 8.59
CA PRO A 44 -24.42 -8.43 9.86
C PRO A 44 -24.74 -9.94 9.78
N GLU A 45 -25.34 -10.39 8.67
CA GLU A 45 -25.67 -11.80 8.42
C GLU A 45 -24.45 -12.69 8.16
N ASN A 46 -23.30 -12.10 7.86
CA ASN A 46 -22.04 -12.82 7.66
C ASN A 46 -21.22 -12.95 8.96
N ILE A 47 -21.74 -12.50 10.10
CA ILE A 47 -21.05 -12.53 11.39
C ILE A 47 -21.76 -13.54 12.30
N LEU A 48 -21.06 -14.63 12.63
CA LEU A 48 -21.50 -15.57 13.65
C LEU A 48 -20.84 -15.23 14.99
N MET A 49 -21.64 -15.27 16.06
CA MET A 49 -21.17 -15.06 17.43
C MET A 49 -21.26 -16.37 18.22
N CYS A 50 -20.30 -16.58 19.11
CA CYS A 50 -20.27 -17.68 20.06
C CYS A 50 -19.83 -17.15 21.42
N GLY A 51 -20.72 -17.21 22.40
CA GLY A 51 -20.44 -16.76 23.77
C GLY A 51 -21.34 -15.63 24.25
N GLU A 52 -22.50 -15.40 23.62
CA GLU A 52 -23.48 -14.42 24.08
C GLU A 52 -23.99 -14.71 25.50
N SER A 53 -23.99 -15.97 25.91
CA SER A 53 -24.29 -16.41 27.29
C SER A 53 -23.09 -16.25 28.25
N GLY A 54 -21.90 -15.96 27.73
CA GLY A 54 -20.62 -16.01 28.43
C GLY A 54 -19.98 -17.40 28.49
N ILE A 55 -20.70 -18.45 28.11
CA ILE A 55 -20.25 -19.85 28.16
C ILE A 55 -20.00 -20.36 26.75
N VAL A 56 -18.83 -20.95 26.51
CA VAL A 56 -18.46 -21.60 25.25
C VAL A 56 -17.97 -23.01 25.54
N LEU A 57 -18.71 -24.01 25.07
CA LEU A 57 -18.34 -25.43 25.15
C LEU A 57 -17.65 -25.88 23.87
N SER A 58 -16.80 -26.91 23.95
CA SER A 58 -16.06 -27.45 22.80
C SER A 58 -16.94 -27.81 21.61
N ASN A 59 -18.11 -28.42 21.85
CA ASN A 59 -19.03 -28.79 20.77
C ASN A 59 -19.60 -27.55 20.09
N THR A 60 -20.09 -26.57 20.87
CA THR A 60 -20.63 -25.31 20.34
C THR A 60 -19.58 -24.50 19.59
N PHE A 61 -18.34 -24.47 20.08
CA PHE A 61 -17.21 -23.82 19.41
C PHE A 61 -16.94 -24.46 18.03
N LYS A 62 -16.79 -25.80 17.98
CA LYS A 62 -16.56 -26.55 16.74
C LYS A 62 -17.72 -26.39 15.75
N GLU A 63 -18.96 -26.49 16.24
CA GLU A 63 -20.15 -26.29 15.41
C GLU A 63 -20.22 -24.89 14.82
N THR A 64 -19.84 -23.86 15.59
CA THR A 64 -19.86 -22.47 15.10
C THR A 64 -18.82 -22.25 14.01
N ILE A 65 -17.59 -22.76 14.19
CA ILE A 65 -16.55 -22.72 13.15
C ILE A 65 -16.99 -23.52 11.91
N ASN A 66 -17.56 -24.71 12.09
CA ASN A 66 -18.02 -25.50 10.94
C ASN A 66 -19.17 -24.82 10.21
N LYS A 67 -20.06 -24.11 10.91
CA LYS A 67 -21.14 -23.33 10.29
C LYS A 67 -20.63 -22.11 9.53
N SER A 68 -19.59 -21.43 10.04
CA SER A 68 -19.07 -20.21 9.41
C SER A 68 -18.39 -20.47 8.06
N ILE A 69 -17.81 -21.67 7.91
CA ILE A 69 -17.13 -22.06 6.67
C ILE A 69 -18.09 -22.54 5.57
N ILE A 70 -19.37 -22.76 5.90
CA ILE A 70 -20.37 -23.19 4.91
C ILE A 70 -20.51 -22.12 3.83
N GLY A 71 -20.30 -22.54 2.58
CA GLY A 71 -20.39 -21.68 1.40
C GLY A 71 -19.33 -20.58 1.34
N ILE A 72 -18.17 -20.77 1.98
CA ILE A 72 -16.98 -19.96 1.70
C ILE A 72 -16.43 -20.34 0.32
N THR A 73 -15.96 -19.35 -0.41
CA THR A 73 -15.34 -19.47 -1.74
C THR A 73 -13.93 -18.88 -1.73
N GLU A 74 -13.16 -19.18 -2.77
CA GLU A 74 -11.78 -18.71 -2.94
C GLU A 74 -11.64 -17.20 -3.13
N ASP A 75 -12.75 -16.47 -3.31
CA ASP A 75 -12.78 -15.01 -3.37
C ASP A 75 -13.02 -14.36 -2.00
N ASP A 76 -13.50 -15.12 -1.00
CA ASP A 76 -13.95 -14.58 0.28
C ASP A 76 -12.78 -14.24 1.23
N THR A 77 -13.08 -13.38 2.20
CA THR A 77 -12.21 -13.11 3.37
C THR A 77 -12.83 -13.76 4.61
N TYR A 78 -12.04 -14.55 5.34
CA TYR A 78 -12.48 -15.15 6.60
C TYR A 78 -11.83 -14.47 7.81
N ILE A 79 -12.63 -14.02 8.77
CA ILE A 79 -12.16 -13.42 10.02
C ILE A 79 -12.53 -14.33 11.19
N PHE A 80 -11.55 -14.70 12.00
CA PHE A 80 -11.75 -15.34 13.29
C PHE A 80 -11.32 -14.39 14.39
N TYR A 81 -12.15 -14.21 15.41
CA TYR A 81 -11.83 -13.42 16.58
C TYR A 81 -12.07 -14.23 17.85
N PHE A 82 -11.13 -14.17 18.78
CA PHE A 82 -11.23 -14.79 20.10
C PHE A 82 -10.93 -13.78 21.21
N SER A 83 -11.75 -13.74 22.26
CA SER A 83 -11.46 -13.06 23.52
C SER A 83 -11.70 -13.99 24.73
N GLY A 84 -10.70 -14.11 25.60
CA GLY A 84 -10.78 -14.91 26.80
C GLY A 84 -9.41 -15.23 27.41
N HIS A 85 -9.39 -16.23 28.29
CA HIS A 85 -8.14 -16.74 28.85
C HIS A 85 -7.33 -17.48 27.80
N GLY A 86 -6.02 -17.38 27.94
CA GLY A 86 -5.03 -18.10 27.14
C GLY A 86 -3.73 -18.26 27.93
N GLY A 87 -2.90 -19.20 27.48
CA GLY A 87 -1.65 -19.54 28.15
C GLY A 87 -1.12 -20.89 27.67
N ASN A 88 0.20 -21.08 27.76
CA ASN A 88 0.86 -22.34 27.37
C ASN A 88 0.47 -22.85 25.97
N GLY A 89 0.37 -21.94 24.99
CA GLY A 89 -0.01 -22.28 23.61
C GLY A 89 -1.47 -22.74 23.45
N CYS A 90 -2.33 -22.45 24.42
CA CYS A 90 -3.75 -22.81 24.40
C CYS A 90 -4.66 -21.59 24.60
N LEU A 91 -5.86 -21.68 24.05
CA LEU A 91 -7.01 -20.82 24.35
C LEU A 91 -7.96 -21.59 25.28
N CYS A 92 -8.47 -20.94 26.31
CA CYS A 92 -9.37 -21.56 27.27
C CYS A 92 -10.83 -21.39 26.83
N LEU A 93 -11.55 -22.51 26.71
CA LEU A 93 -13.01 -22.51 26.65
C LEU A 93 -13.57 -22.61 28.08
N SER A 94 -14.89 -22.64 28.24
CA SER A 94 -15.52 -22.69 29.57
C SER A 94 -15.17 -23.95 30.37
N ILE A 95 -14.80 -25.04 29.70
CA ILE A 95 -14.44 -26.33 30.34
C ILE A 95 -13.11 -26.84 29.81
N ASP A 96 -12.96 -26.87 28.48
CA ASP A 96 -11.80 -27.46 27.82
C ASP A 96 -10.80 -26.39 27.35
N ASN A 97 -9.66 -26.83 26.82
CA ASN A 97 -8.68 -25.99 26.13
C ASN A 97 -8.63 -26.32 24.64
N VAL A 98 -8.27 -25.33 23.82
CA VAL A 98 -7.98 -25.49 22.40
C VAL A 98 -6.53 -25.10 22.15
N PHE A 99 -5.75 -25.98 21.53
CA PHE A 99 -4.37 -25.67 21.11
C PHE A 99 -4.38 -24.56 20.06
N LEU A 100 -3.67 -23.46 20.33
CA LEU A 100 -3.65 -22.27 19.48
C LEU A 100 -3.10 -22.60 18.09
N GLN A 101 -1.92 -23.23 18.00
CA GLN A 101 -1.34 -23.58 16.71
C GLN A 101 -2.24 -24.52 15.90
N GLY A 102 -2.88 -25.50 16.53
CA GLY A 102 -3.81 -26.41 15.88
C GLY A 102 -5.04 -25.69 15.31
N LEU A 103 -5.57 -24.70 16.04
CA LEU A 103 -6.66 -23.86 15.57
C LEU A 103 -6.23 -22.97 14.40
N LEU A 104 -5.08 -22.31 14.50
CA LEU A 104 -4.53 -21.46 13.43
C LEU A 104 -4.28 -22.26 12.15
N ASN A 105 -3.71 -23.46 12.25
CA ASN A 105 -3.54 -24.38 11.12
C ASN A 105 -4.88 -24.76 10.48
N LYS A 106 -5.93 -24.96 11.29
CA LYS A 106 -7.28 -25.25 10.79
C LYS A 106 -7.89 -24.05 10.06
N ILE A 107 -7.68 -22.83 10.57
CA ILE A 107 -8.11 -21.59 9.93
C ILE A 107 -7.35 -21.35 8.61
N ASP A 108 -6.02 -21.60 8.59
CA ASP A 108 -5.23 -21.48 7.36
C ASP A 108 -5.71 -22.44 6.25
N SER A 109 -6.26 -23.60 6.63
CA SER A 109 -6.81 -24.59 5.68
C SER A 109 -8.18 -24.23 5.08
N ILE A 110 -8.82 -23.14 5.51
CA ILE A 110 -10.11 -22.70 4.96
C ILE A 110 -9.91 -22.20 3.52
N PRO A 111 -10.75 -22.60 2.55
CA PRO A 111 -10.63 -22.26 1.13
C PRO A 111 -11.12 -20.83 0.84
N ALA A 112 -10.70 -19.86 1.66
CA ALA A 112 -10.91 -18.44 1.46
C ALA A 112 -9.65 -17.84 0.84
N LYS A 113 -9.81 -16.78 0.04
CA LYS A 113 -8.70 -16.02 -0.55
C LYS A 113 -7.67 -15.69 0.52
N ASN A 114 -8.17 -15.11 1.60
CA ASN A 114 -7.38 -14.68 2.73
C ASN A 114 -8.13 -14.87 4.04
N LYS A 115 -7.35 -15.02 5.11
CA LYS A 115 -7.85 -15.26 6.45
C LYS A 115 -7.17 -14.31 7.44
N ILE A 116 -7.89 -13.94 8.50
CA ILE A 116 -7.39 -13.13 9.60
C ILE A 116 -7.82 -13.79 10.91
N ALA A 117 -6.87 -14.03 11.80
CA ALA A 117 -7.16 -14.43 13.17
C ALA A 117 -6.77 -13.28 14.12
N ILE A 118 -7.70 -12.84 14.96
CA ILE A 118 -7.50 -11.78 15.95
C ILE A 118 -7.65 -12.43 17.33
N ILE A 119 -6.57 -12.53 18.08
CA ILE A 119 -6.51 -13.30 19.33
C ILE A 119 -6.26 -12.36 20.50
N ASP A 120 -7.28 -12.15 21.33
CA ASP A 120 -7.21 -11.41 22.59
C ASP A 120 -7.17 -12.37 23.78
N SER A 121 -5.95 -12.75 24.18
CA SER A 121 -5.70 -13.59 25.34
C SER A 121 -4.30 -13.36 25.89
N CYS A 122 -4.04 -13.76 27.13
CA CYS A 122 -2.66 -13.78 27.64
C CYS A 122 -1.80 -14.76 26.82
N HIS A 123 -0.51 -14.45 26.70
CA HIS A 123 0.49 -15.26 25.98
C HIS A 123 0.13 -15.58 24.51
N SER A 124 -0.69 -14.74 23.88
CA SER A 124 -1.26 -14.99 22.55
C SER A 124 -0.24 -14.97 21.41
N GLY A 125 0.96 -14.41 21.63
CA GLY A 125 2.07 -14.39 20.67
C GLY A 125 2.79 -15.73 20.47
N ASN A 126 2.45 -16.77 21.23
CA ASN A 126 3.07 -18.10 21.17
C ASN A 126 2.51 -18.96 20.02
N PHE A 127 2.78 -18.54 18.79
CA PHE A 127 2.41 -19.24 17.57
C PHE A 127 3.42 -18.98 16.46
N GLU A 128 3.50 -19.92 15.53
CA GLU A 128 4.34 -19.84 14.34
C GLU A 128 3.50 -19.68 13.08
N LEU A 129 4.04 -18.93 12.13
CA LEU A 129 3.48 -18.73 10.80
C LEU A 129 4.63 -18.85 9.79
N ASP A 130 5.05 -20.09 9.53
CA ASP A 130 6.33 -20.36 8.86
C ASP A 130 6.37 -19.98 7.37
N LYS A 131 5.20 -19.85 6.74
CA LYS A 131 5.10 -19.62 5.30
C LYS A 131 5.41 -18.16 4.97
N THR A 132 6.58 -17.90 4.40
CA THR A 132 6.77 -16.69 3.59
C THR A 132 5.80 -16.78 2.41
N PRO A 133 5.09 -15.69 2.05
CA PRO A 133 4.30 -15.65 0.83
C PRO A 133 5.14 -16.13 -0.36
N ALA A 134 4.75 -17.24 -0.98
CA ALA A 134 5.47 -17.79 -2.12
C ALA A 134 4.82 -17.28 -3.41
N ILE A 135 5.51 -16.37 -4.10
CA ILE A 135 5.24 -16.03 -5.49
C ILE A 135 6.11 -16.93 -6.39
N SER A 136 5.57 -17.40 -7.52
CA SER A 136 6.34 -18.15 -8.51
C SER A 136 6.09 -17.57 -9.90
N ILE A 137 7.02 -17.80 -10.83
CA ILE A 137 6.91 -17.29 -12.20
C ILE A 137 5.68 -17.90 -12.90
N GLU A 138 5.31 -19.13 -12.53
CA GLU A 138 4.16 -19.85 -13.08
C GLU A 138 2.82 -19.38 -12.49
N LYS A 139 2.84 -18.69 -11.35
CA LYS A 139 1.64 -18.12 -10.71
C LYS A 139 1.51 -16.64 -11.06
N THR A 140 0.35 -16.25 -11.56
CA THR A 140 0.06 -14.82 -11.83
C THR A 140 0.13 -14.01 -10.53
N ILE A 141 0.52 -12.74 -10.62
CA ILE A 141 0.47 -11.78 -9.50
C ILE A 141 -0.92 -11.79 -8.83
N GLU A 142 -1.99 -11.97 -9.60
CA GLU A 142 -3.35 -12.10 -9.09
C GLU A 142 -3.53 -13.22 -8.03
N GLN A 143 -2.91 -14.38 -8.24
CA GLN A 143 -2.97 -15.53 -7.31
C GLN A 143 -2.11 -15.32 -6.06
N PHE A 144 -1.26 -14.30 -6.05
CA PHE A 144 -0.40 -13.94 -4.93
C PHE A 144 -1.03 -12.81 -4.08
N VAL A 145 -1.52 -11.76 -4.74
CA VAL A 145 -1.96 -10.53 -4.06
C VAL A 145 -3.20 -10.75 -3.20
N GLY A 146 -3.05 -10.44 -1.92
CA GLY A 146 -4.10 -10.59 -0.92
C GLY A 146 -4.48 -12.05 -0.69
N HIS A 147 -3.59 -13.01 -0.96
CA HIS A 147 -3.77 -14.42 -0.63
C HIS A 147 -2.89 -14.84 0.54
N GLY A 148 -3.45 -15.54 1.53
CA GLY A 148 -2.68 -16.06 2.66
C GLY A 148 -3.42 -15.99 4.00
N PHE A 149 -2.67 -15.88 5.10
CA PHE A 149 -3.21 -15.83 6.45
C PHE A 149 -2.46 -14.83 7.30
N ALA A 150 -3.19 -13.97 8.01
CA ALA A 150 -2.63 -13.06 8.99
C ALA A 150 -3.15 -13.37 10.40
N VAL A 151 -2.28 -13.21 11.40
CA VAL A 151 -2.62 -13.35 12.81
C VAL A 151 -2.22 -12.07 13.54
N MET A 152 -3.21 -11.47 14.20
CA MET A 152 -3.08 -10.32 15.07
C MET A 152 -3.30 -10.80 16.50
N ALA A 153 -2.25 -10.81 17.31
CA ALA A 153 -2.29 -11.27 18.69
C ALA A 153 -2.11 -10.10 19.65
N SER A 154 -2.80 -10.17 20.78
CA SER A 154 -2.88 -9.09 21.75
C SER A 154 -1.58 -8.79 22.47
N CYS A 155 -0.71 -9.78 22.67
CA CYS A 155 0.51 -9.63 23.45
C CYS A 155 1.60 -10.64 23.05
N GLY A 156 2.84 -10.38 23.45
CA GLY A 156 3.96 -11.32 23.29
C GLY A 156 3.81 -12.62 24.10
N VAL A 157 4.71 -13.57 23.85
CA VAL A 157 4.72 -14.92 24.47
C VAL A 157 4.73 -14.87 26.00
N ASP A 158 5.46 -13.93 26.61
CA ASP A 158 5.63 -13.81 28.06
C ASP A 158 4.80 -12.68 28.68
N GLN A 159 3.79 -12.18 27.95
CA GLN A 159 2.98 -11.03 28.37
C GLN A 159 1.53 -11.42 28.67
N PHE A 160 0.92 -10.64 29.57
CA PHE A 160 -0.51 -10.69 29.85
C PHE A 160 -1.29 -9.73 28.93
N SER A 161 -2.56 -10.05 28.68
CA SER A 161 -3.53 -9.13 28.06
C SER A 161 -4.39 -8.49 29.14
N TRP A 162 -4.64 -7.18 29.04
CA TRP A 162 -5.30 -6.39 30.08
C TRP A 162 -6.68 -5.85 29.67
N PHE A 163 -7.44 -5.33 30.63
CA PHE A 163 -8.73 -4.67 30.39
C PHE A 163 -8.62 -3.14 30.33
N HIS A 164 -9.46 -2.54 29.48
CA HIS A 164 -9.73 -1.10 29.49
C HIS A 164 -10.82 -0.78 30.51
N ALA A 165 -10.43 -0.32 31.70
CA ALA A 165 -11.34 -0.11 32.84
C ALA A 165 -12.58 0.75 32.50
N GLU A 166 -12.38 1.88 31.81
CA GLU A 166 -13.48 2.81 31.48
C GLU A 166 -14.45 2.25 30.43
N ARG A 167 -13.92 1.65 29.35
CA ARG A 167 -14.72 1.09 28.25
C ARG A 167 -15.32 -0.28 28.58
N LYS A 168 -14.89 -0.91 29.68
CA LYS A 168 -15.36 -2.24 30.13
C LYS A 168 -15.23 -3.33 29.06
N ILE A 169 -14.17 -3.26 28.28
CA ILE A 169 -13.75 -4.23 27.26
C ILE A 169 -12.25 -4.51 27.42
N SER A 170 -11.73 -5.54 26.76
CA SER A 170 -10.30 -5.82 26.70
C SER A 170 -9.54 -4.68 26.03
N LEU A 171 -8.36 -4.37 26.54
CA LEU A 171 -7.54 -3.25 26.08
C LEU A 171 -7.17 -3.42 24.61
N TYR A 172 -6.71 -4.60 24.22
CA TYR A 172 -6.38 -4.90 22.83
C TYR A 172 -7.59 -4.86 21.90
N THR A 173 -8.70 -5.48 22.30
CA THR A 173 -9.96 -5.36 21.56
C THR A 173 -10.36 -3.90 21.33
N SER A 174 -10.14 -3.02 22.31
CA SER A 174 -10.40 -1.58 22.13
C SER A 174 -9.52 -0.95 21.04
N PHE A 175 -8.25 -1.35 20.92
CA PHE A 175 -7.35 -0.87 19.86
C PHE A 175 -7.80 -1.35 18.48
N VAL A 176 -8.15 -2.62 18.35
CA VAL A 176 -8.62 -3.19 17.08
C VAL A 176 -9.93 -2.54 16.65
N CYS A 177 -10.88 -2.38 17.58
CA CYS A 177 -12.15 -1.70 17.30
C CYS A 177 -11.93 -0.24 16.89
N ASP A 178 -11.06 0.50 17.59
CA ASP A 178 -10.75 1.88 17.24
C ASP A 178 -10.08 1.95 15.86
N ALA A 179 -9.13 1.07 15.54
CA ALA A 179 -8.48 1.01 14.24
C ALA A 179 -9.48 0.74 13.10
N PHE A 180 -10.43 -0.19 13.30
CA PHE A 180 -11.52 -0.40 12.36
C PHE A 180 -12.41 0.83 12.19
N LEU A 181 -12.61 1.65 13.22
CA LEU A 181 -13.51 2.81 13.15
C LEU A 181 -12.85 4.11 12.68
N VAL A 182 -11.52 4.24 12.76
CA VAL A 182 -10.79 5.48 12.41
C VAL A 182 -10.95 5.80 10.92
N ARG A 183 -11.60 6.93 10.61
CA ARG A 183 -11.83 7.36 9.21
C ARG A 183 -10.57 7.82 8.49
N SER A 184 -9.55 8.31 9.19
CA SER A 184 -8.31 8.79 8.55
C SER A 184 -7.47 7.67 7.90
N LEU A 185 -7.79 6.39 8.18
CA LEU A 185 -7.20 5.24 7.50
C LEU A 185 -7.86 4.94 6.15
N ILE A 186 -8.98 5.58 5.82
CA ILE A 186 -9.67 5.37 4.54
C ILE A 186 -8.89 6.07 3.43
N ARG A 187 -8.49 5.29 2.42
CA ARG A 187 -7.83 5.76 1.20
C ARG A 187 -8.58 5.18 0.02
N GLU A 188 -9.05 6.04 -0.88
CA GLU A 188 -9.78 5.61 -2.09
C GLU A 188 -10.95 4.67 -1.76
N GLY A 189 -11.72 4.99 -0.72
CA GLY A 189 -12.88 4.19 -0.27
C GLY A 189 -12.53 2.88 0.46
N ARG A 190 -11.24 2.61 0.69
CA ARG A 190 -10.74 1.34 1.23
C ARG A 190 -9.89 1.51 2.49
N LYS A 191 -9.76 0.45 3.28
CA LYS A 191 -8.75 0.32 4.36
C LYS A 191 -7.88 -0.90 4.11
N SER A 192 -6.57 -0.78 4.30
CA SER A 192 -5.69 -1.97 4.27
C SER A 192 -5.54 -2.59 5.66
N LEU A 193 -5.39 -3.91 5.73
CA LEU A 193 -5.06 -4.61 6.97
C LEU A 193 -3.76 -4.08 7.59
N GLU A 194 -2.76 -3.75 6.77
CA GLU A 194 -1.49 -3.19 7.25
C GLU A 194 -1.71 -1.85 7.95
N SER A 195 -2.52 -0.94 7.38
CA SER A 195 -2.84 0.35 8.01
C SER A 195 -3.63 0.20 9.32
N ILE A 196 -4.52 -0.81 9.38
CA ILE A 196 -5.26 -1.15 10.60
C ILE A 196 -4.29 -1.66 11.67
N ASN A 197 -3.39 -2.57 11.30
CA ASN A 197 -2.39 -3.10 12.21
C ASN A 197 -1.43 -1.99 12.71
N GLU A 198 -0.97 -1.12 11.81
CA GLU A 198 -0.11 0.01 12.17
C GLU A 198 -0.77 0.94 13.20
N ALA A 199 -2.07 1.22 13.04
CA ALA A 199 -2.85 1.95 14.03
C ALA A 199 -2.96 1.20 15.38
N VAL A 200 -3.18 -0.12 15.37
CA VAL A 200 -3.21 -0.96 16.58
C VAL A 200 -1.89 -0.87 17.34
N PHE A 201 -0.75 -0.98 16.64
CA PHE A 201 0.57 -0.82 17.24
C PHE A 201 0.76 0.58 17.85
N ARG A 202 0.37 1.64 17.13
CA ARG A 202 0.43 3.02 17.68
C ARG A 202 -0.44 3.19 18.93
N PHE A 203 -1.64 2.62 18.97
CA PHE A 203 -2.50 2.69 20.15
C PHE A 203 -1.89 1.95 21.35
N ALA A 204 -1.29 0.79 21.11
CA ALA A 204 -0.57 0.05 22.13
C ALA A 204 0.66 0.83 22.64
N GLU A 205 1.46 1.44 21.77
CA GLU A 205 2.59 2.29 22.15
C GLU A 205 2.15 3.45 23.06
N ILE A 206 1.06 4.14 22.71
CA ILE A 206 0.50 5.23 23.52
C ILE A 206 0.02 4.72 24.87
N ALA A 207 -0.66 3.58 24.90
CA ALA A 207 -1.15 2.99 26.14
C ALA A 207 0.01 2.54 27.06
N ASN A 208 1.05 1.94 26.48
CA ASN A 208 2.25 1.50 27.21
C ASN A 208 3.01 2.70 27.81
N LYS A 209 3.16 3.81 27.07
CA LYS A 209 3.73 5.05 27.61
C LYS A 209 2.94 5.57 28.82
N LYS A 210 1.62 5.65 28.71
CA LYS A 210 0.74 6.06 29.82
C LYS A 210 0.81 5.11 31.02
N ALA A 211 1.05 3.81 30.80
CA ALA A 211 1.21 2.85 31.88
C ALA A 211 2.52 3.05 32.65
N LEU A 212 3.59 3.46 31.95
CA LEU A 212 4.90 3.76 32.55
C LEU A 212 4.89 5.07 33.37
N ASP A 213 4.09 6.06 32.96
CA ASP A 213 4.00 7.36 33.65
C ASP A 213 3.27 7.31 35.00
N LYS A 214 2.53 6.23 35.30
CA LYS A 214 1.82 6.08 36.57
C LYS A 214 2.80 5.67 37.67
N GLU A 215 2.96 6.53 38.69
CA GLU A 215 3.80 6.33 39.90
C GLU A 215 3.62 4.98 40.63
N ASN A 216 2.53 4.24 40.34
CA ASN A 216 2.18 2.98 41.02
C ASN A 216 2.61 1.70 40.30
N ASN A 217 3.75 1.69 39.60
CA ASN A 217 4.52 0.48 39.29
C ASN A 217 3.74 -0.68 38.59
N SER A 218 2.56 -0.42 38.02
CA SER A 218 1.78 -1.45 37.33
C SER A 218 2.35 -1.59 35.92
N ARG A 219 3.26 -2.55 35.75
CA ARG A 219 3.87 -2.95 34.47
C ARG A 219 2.86 -3.64 33.55
N ASN A 220 1.70 -3.04 33.33
CA ASN A 220 0.64 -3.56 32.46
C ASN A 220 0.97 -3.24 30.99
N ILE A 221 2.22 -3.52 30.61
CA ILE A 221 2.72 -3.33 29.26
C ILE A 221 2.20 -4.48 28.42
N GLN A 222 1.73 -4.14 27.23
CA GLN A 222 1.18 -5.09 26.29
C GLN A 222 1.65 -4.72 24.88
N ASN A 223 2.46 -5.59 24.27
CA ASN A 223 2.99 -5.38 22.92
C ASN A 223 2.32 -6.36 21.96
N PRO A 224 1.42 -5.88 21.07
CA PRO A 224 0.81 -6.72 20.06
C PRO A 224 1.82 -7.45 19.19
N VAL A 225 1.40 -8.58 18.64
CA VAL A 225 2.20 -9.37 17.69
C VAL A 225 1.41 -9.49 16.39
N PHE A 226 2.07 -9.22 15.27
CA PHE A 226 1.49 -9.38 13.94
C PHE A 226 2.39 -10.24 13.06
N ARG A 227 1.83 -11.34 12.54
CA ARG A 227 2.48 -12.20 11.56
C ARG A 227 1.55 -12.42 10.39
N SER A 228 2.09 -12.37 9.17
CA SER A 228 1.30 -12.50 7.95
C SER A 228 2.07 -13.30 6.90
N SER A 229 1.35 -14.22 6.27
CA SER A 229 1.74 -14.97 5.07
C SER A 229 0.94 -14.51 3.86
N ILE A 230 0.32 -13.33 3.95
CA ILE A 230 -0.42 -12.71 2.86
C ILE A 230 0.57 -12.05 1.89
N GLY A 231 0.46 -12.35 0.59
CA GLY A 231 1.20 -11.59 -0.43
C GLY A 231 0.68 -10.15 -0.51
N GLY A 232 1.49 -9.17 -0.11
CA GLY A 232 1.03 -7.80 0.13
C GLY A 232 0.04 -7.71 1.30
N THR A 233 -1.17 -7.20 1.05
CA THR A 233 -2.17 -6.92 2.10
C THR A 233 -3.60 -7.23 1.68
N ILE A 234 -4.54 -7.10 2.62
CA ILE A 234 -5.98 -7.15 2.34
C ILE A 234 -6.51 -5.73 2.31
N PHE A 235 -7.27 -5.39 1.26
CA PHE A 235 -8.05 -4.16 1.21
C PHE A 235 -9.53 -4.46 1.49
N PHE A 236 -10.13 -3.71 2.40
CA PHE A 236 -11.56 -3.73 2.70
C PHE A 236 -12.24 -2.55 2.04
N ASP A 237 -13.29 -2.79 1.24
CA ASP A 237 -14.13 -1.75 0.67
C ASP A 237 -15.08 -1.21 1.75
N VAL A 238 -14.87 0.03 2.18
CA VAL A 238 -15.58 0.61 3.32
C VAL A 238 -16.57 1.69 2.92
N GLU A 239 -16.29 2.43 1.86
CA GLU A 239 -17.19 3.44 1.29
C GLU A 239 -16.99 3.57 -0.22
N GLU A 240 -18.01 4.07 -0.91
CA GLU A 240 -17.93 4.31 -2.34
C GLU A 240 -16.88 5.40 -2.64
N TYR A 241 -16.01 5.14 -3.60
CA TYR A 241 -15.00 6.09 -4.06
C TYR A 241 -15.12 6.30 -5.56
N ASN A 242 -15.45 7.53 -5.93
CA ASN A 242 -15.51 7.97 -7.31
C ASN A 242 -14.27 8.84 -7.60
N PRO A 243 -13.24 8.30 -8.28
CA PRO A 243 -12.03 9.07 -8.57
C PRO A 243 -12.35 10.25 -9.49
N TYR A 244 -11.70 11.38 -9.24
CA TYR A 244 -11.79 12.54 -10.10
C TYR A 244 -11.28 12.20 -11.51
N LYS A 245 -12.09 12.46 -12.53
CA LYS A 245 -11.74 12.19 -13.93
C LYS A 245 -11.17 13.44 -14.57
N VAL A 246 -9.86 13.43 -14.81
CA VAL A 246 -9.18 14.50 -15.54
C VAL A 246 -9.65 14.51 -16.99
N GLN A 247 -10.07 15.68 -17.49
CA GLN A 247 -10.45 15.84 -18.89
C GLN A 247 -9.25 15.63 -19.80
N LYS A 248 -9.43 14.84 -20.87
CA LYS A 248 -8.40 14.63 -21.89
C LYS A 248 -8.59 15.65 -23.02
N VAL A 249 -7.49 16.21 -23.50
CA VAL A 249 -7.46 17.14 -24.63
C VAL A 249 -6.51 16.57 -25.67
N TYR A 250 -7.02 16.43 -26.89
CA TYR A 250 -6.27 16.00 -28.06
C TYR A 250 -6.73 16.86 -29.24
N VAL A 251 -5.79 17.45 -29.97
CA VAL A 251 -6.08 18.29 -31.14
C VAL A 251 -5.13 17.91 -32.25
N ASP A 252 -5.68 17.56 -33.41
CA ASP A 252 -4.93 17.18 -34.61
C ASP A 252 -4.99 18.32 -35.64
N THR A 253 -3.83 18.85 -36.03
CA THR A 253 -3.69 19.91 -37.04
C THR A 253 -2.75 19.46 -38.16
N GLU A 254 -2.66 20.26 -39.24
CA GLU A 254 -1.77 19.96 -40.37
C GLU A 254 -0.28 20.07 -40.01
N ASP A 255 0.09 20.90 -39.03
CA ASP A 255 1.47 21.19 -38.68
C ASP A 255 1.93 20.49 -37.39
N TYR A 256 1.00 20.23 -36.47
CA TYR A 256 1.30 19.65 -35.16
C TYR A 256 0.10 18.90 -34.56
N ILE A 257 0.34 18.16 -33.48
CA ILE A 257 -0.69 17.50 -32.68
C ILE A 257 -0.51 17.91 -31.23
N ILE A 258 -1.55 18.45 -30.60
CA ILE A 258 -1.63 18.53 -29.14
C ILE A 258 -1.95 17.11 -28.65
N TYR A 259 -0.94 16.40 -28.18
CA TYR A 259 -1.08 15.01 -27.75
C TYR A 259 -1.75 14.91 -26.38
N SER A 260 -1.35 15.76 -25.44
CA SER A 260 -2.01 15.88 -24.15
C SER A 260 -1.87 17.29 -23.55
N VAL A 261 -2.87 17.67 -22.74
CA VAL A 261 -2.81 18.81 -21.83
C VAL A 261 -2.97 18.27 -20.41
N GLU A 262 -1.93 18.39 -19.60
CA GLU A 262 -1.84 17.85 -18.25
C GLU A 262 -1.85 18.99 -17.21
N PRO A 263 -2.68 18.93 -16.18
CA PRO A 263 -2.77 19.97 -15.15
C PRO A 263 -1.58 19.87 -14.19
N LEU A 264 -0.85 20.98 -14.01
CA LEU A 264 0.25 21.12 -13.04
C LEU A 264 0.02 22.27 -12.05
N HIS A 265 -1.24 22.44 -11.65
CA HIS A 265 -1.66 23.57 -10.83
C HIS A 265 -1.03 23.50 -9.44
N ASN A 266 -0.68 24.65 -8.88
CA ASN A 266 -0.32 24.77 -7.46
C ASN A 266 -1.25 25.75 -6.77
N SER A 267 -0.95 26.17 -5.53
CA SER A 267 -1.80 27.12 -4.81
C SER A 267 -1.76 28.55 -5.36
N LYS A 268 -0.77 28.88 -6.20
CA LYS A 268 -0.50 30.26 -6.66
C LYS A 268 -0.93 30.51 -8.11
N SER A 269 -1.06 29.46 -8.93
CA SER A 269 -1.21 29.62 -10.37
C SER A 269 -1.81 28.38 -11.04
N LYS A 270 -2.65 28.63 -12.06
CA LYS A 270 -3.14 27.63 -13.02
C LYS A 270 -2.04 27.35 -14.02
N ARG A 271 -1.60 26.09 -14.12
CA ARG A 271 -0.49 25.69 -15.00
C ARG A 271 -0.83 24.46 -15.82
N PHE A 272 -0.36 24.43 -17.07
CA PHE A 272 -0.46 23.26 -17.93
C PHE A 272 0.91 22.77 -18.37
N ALA A 273 1.05 21.45 -18.49
CA ALA A 273 2.05 20.80 -19.31
C ALA A 273 1.38 20.32 -20.59
N VAL A 274 1.91 20.70 -21.74
CA VAL A 274 1.37 20.37 -23.05
C VAL A 274 2.40 19.54 -23.81
N LYS A 275 2.03 18.31 -24.15
CA LYS A 275 2.87 17.43 -24.97
C LYS A 275 2.45 17.57 -26.43
N VAL A 276 3.40 17.89 -27.30
CA VAL A 276 3.13 18.28 -28.69
C VAL A 276 3.98 17.45 -29.64
N ILE A 277 3.35 16.90 -30.68
CA ILE A 277 4.05 16.21 -31.78
C ILE A 277 4.11 17.17 -32.97
N LEU A 278 5.32 17.53 -33.39
CA LEU A 278 5.57 18.31 -34.59
C LEU A 278 5.59 17.38 -35.81
N ARG A 279 4.82 17.69 -36.85
CA ARG A 279 4.77 16.87 -38.08
C ARG A 279 6.00 17.06 -38.97
N TYR A 280 6.68 18.19 -38.82
CA TYR A 280 7.85 18.58 -39.61
C TYR A 280 8.96 19.14 -38.75
N GLN A 281 10.21 19.00 -39.20
CA GLN A 281 11.35 19.69 -38.59
C GLN A 281 11.07 21.20 -38.57
N SER A 282 11.17 21.77 -37.38
CA SER A 282 10.79 23.15 -37.11
C SER A 282 11.99 23.96 -36.60
N THR A 283 12.07 25.24 -36.96
CA THR A 283 13.00 26.19 -36.34
C THR A 283 12.48 26.68 -35.00
N GLU A 284 13.32 27.32 -34.19
CA GLU A 284 12.86 27.90 -32.91
C GLU A 284 11.81 29.00 -33.12
N GLU A 285 11.88 29.76 -34.22
CA GLU A 285 10.83 30.70 -34.61
C GLU A 285 9.48 30.00 -34.81
N GLN A 286 9.44 28.92 -35.60
CA GLN A 286 8.22 28.17 -35.86
C GLN A 286 7.66 27.52 -34.59
N VAL A 287 8.52 26.97 -33.73
CA VAL A 287 8.12 26.45 -32.42
C VAL A 287 7.48 27.54 -31.55
N GLY A 288 8.01 28.77 -31.58
CA GLY A 288 7.42 29.90 -30.86
C GLY A 288 6.06 30.34 -31.41
N GLU A 289 5.85 30.25 -32.73
CA GLU A 289 4.55 30.50 -33.37
C GLU A 289 3.52 29.44 -32.96
N ILE A 290 3.88 28.16 -33.07
CA ILE A 290 3.04 27.01 -32.67
C ILE A 290 2.69 27.10 -31.19
N ALA A 291 3.65 27.37 -30.30
CA ALA A 291 3.39 27.52 -28.87
C ALA A 291 2.36 28.62 -28.57
N LYS A 292 2.46 29.76 -29.28
CA LYS A 292 1.49 30.86 -29.14
C LYS A 292 0.10 30.47 -29.65
N GLU A 293 0.01 29.72 -30.74
CA GLU A 293 -1.25 29.19 -31.26
C GLU A 293 -1.89 28.22 -30.25
N ILE A 294 -1.13 27.24 -29.77
CA ILE A 294 -1.57 26.27 -28.75
C ILE A 294 -2.07 26.98 -27.50
N LYS A 295 -1.34 27.99 -26.99
CA LYS A 295 -1.76 28.80 -25.84
C LYS A 295 -3.18 29.33 -26.01
N ASN A 296 -3.49 29.86 -27.20
CA ASN A 296 -4.80 30.42 -27.48
C ASN A 296 -5.86 29.31 -27.62
N THR A 297 -5.51 28.17 -28.21
CA THR A 297 -6.40 27.00 -28.30
C THR A 297 -6.78 26.44 -26.92
N ILE A 298 -5.85 26.46 -25.96
CA ILE A 298 -6.07 25.88 -24.62
C ILE A 298 -6.47 26.91 -23.56
N SER A 299 -6.69 28.18 -23.92
CA SER A 299 -6.98 29.24 -22.92
C SER A 299 -8.24 28.95 -22.11
N ASP A 300 -9.20 28.30 -22.74
CA ASP A 300 -10.53 28.01 -22.18
C ASP A 300 -10.66 26.52 -21.77
N CYS A 301 -9.54 25.79 -21.74
CA CYS A 301 -9.55 24.39 -21.33
C CYS A 301 -9.79 24.22 -19.82
N GLU A 302 -10.77 23.36 -19.50
CA GLU A 302 -11.22 23.05 -18.14
C GLU A 302 -10.60 21.72 -17.65
N VAL A 303 -9.26 21.67 -17.66
CA VAL A 303 -8.48 20.49 -17.23
C VAL A 303 -7.92 20.70 -15.82
N TYR A 304 -8.21 19.78 -14.89
CA TYR A 304 -7.82 19.89 -13.48
C TYR A 304 -7.30 18.58 -12.91
N GLN A 305 -6.39 18.64 -11.94
CA GLN A 305 -5.82 17.45 -11.31
C GLN A 305 -6.72 16.85 -10.20
N ASN A 306 -7.65 17.64 -9.65
CA ASN A 306 -8.62 17.21 -8.63
C ASN A 306 -9.72 18.27 -8.43
N GLU A 307 -10.74 17.93 -7.64
CA GLU A 307 -11.89 18.82 -7.33
C GLU A 307 -11.48 20.15 -6.68
N THR A 308 -10.44 20.14 -5.85
CA THR A 308 -9.96 21.38 -5.20
C THR A 308 -9.39 22.33 -6.21
N ALA A 309 -8.58 21.82 -7.15
CA ALA A 309 -8.03 22.58 -8.25
C ALA A 309 -9.12 23.10 -9.19
N GLU A 310 -10.11 22.27 -9.52
CA GLU A 310 -11.29 22.72 -10.30
C GLU A 310 -11.97 23.90 -9.61
N ARG A 311 -12.33 23.77 -8.32
CA ARG A 311 -13.02 24.85 -7.59
C ARG A 311 -12.26 26.18 -7.58
N ILE A 312 -10.93 26.15 -7.55
CA ILE A 312 -10.07 27.34 -7.50
C ILE A 312 -9.90 27.97 -8.89
N TYR A 313 -9.72 27.13 -9.92
CA TYR A 313 -9.23 27.56 -11.24
C TYR A 313 -10.28 27.52 -12.36
N LYS A 314 -11.52 27.14 -12.03
CA LYS A 314 -12.65 27.13 -12.97
C LYS A 314 -12.80 28.45 -13.69
N ASN A 315 -12.94 28.41 -15.01
CA ASN A 315 -13.12 29.57 -15.89
C ASN A 315 -11.95 30.58 -15.89
N ASN A 316 -10.81 30.26 -15.28
CA ASN A 316 -9.62 31.09 -15.33
C ASN A 316 -8.67 30.57 -16.43
N PRO A 317 -8.03 31.45 -17.21
CA PRO A 317 -7.00 31.02 -18.15
C PRO A 317 -5.74 30.51 -17.43
N PRO A 318 -4.89 29.68 -18.08
CA PRO A 318 -3.62 29.29 -17.51
C PRO A 318 -2.69 30.51 -17.34
N ASN A 319 -1.96 30.55 -16.22
CA ASN A 319 -0.93 31.54 -15.95
C ASN A 319 0.43 31.13 -16.54
N VAL A 320 0.70 29.82 -16.57
CA VAL A 320 1.96 29.25 -17.08
C VAL A 320 1.64 28.03 -17.94
N VAL A 321 2.28 27.92 -19.09
CA VAL A 321 2.18 26.74 -19.96
C VAL A 321 3.58 26.25 -20.30
N PHE A 322 3.86 25.01 -19.94
CA PHE A 322 5.06 24.29 -20.35
C PHE A 322 4.73 23.45 -21.58
N TYR A 323 5.56 23.53 -22.60
CA TYR A 323 5.42 22.77 -23.84
C TYR A 323 6.59 21.81 -23.97
N TYR A 324 6.28 20.60 -24.42
CA TYR A 324 7.23 19.53 -24.65
C TYR A 324 7.03 19.02 -26.07
N PHE A 325 7.94 19.41 -26.97
CA PHE A 325 7.84 19.14 -28.40
C PHE A 325 8.67 17.92 -28.81
N GLY A 326 8.01 16.87 -29.27
CA GLY A 326 8.58 15.70 -29.92
C GLY A 326 8.23 15.65 -31.41
N TYR A 327 8.77 14.68 -32.14
CA TYR A 327 8.46 14.46 -33.56
C TYR A 327 7.61 13.22 -33.81
N ASP A 328 7.48 12.35 -32.82
CA ASP A 328 6.59 11.18 -32.84
C ASP A 328 6.12 10.83 -31.44
N GLU A 329 5.24 9.84 -31.34
CA GLU A 329 4.71 9.39 -30.05
C GLU A 329 5.77 8.77 -29.14
N ASP A 330 6.85 8.20 -29.69
CA ASP A 330 7.92 7.63 -28.86
C ASP A 330 8.67 8.73 -28.11
N ASP A 331 8.87 9.90 -28.73
CA ASP A 331 9.42 11.09 -28.06
C ASP A 331 8.52 11.55 -26.90
N ILE A 332 7.19 11.48 -27.09
CA ILE A 332 6.22 11.88 -26.08
C ILE A 332 6.21 10.93 -24.89
N VAL A 333 6.18 9.64 -25.16
CA VAL A 333 6.09 8.59 -24.15
C VAL A 333 7.41 8.49 -23.38
N ASN A 334 8.55 8.56 -24.06
CA ASN A 334 9.87 8.44 -23.43
C ASN A 334 10.44 9.77 -22.91
N SER A 335 9.66 10.86 -23.04
CA SER A 335 10.05 12.21 -22.63
C SER A 335 11.37 12.70 -23.27
N ASN A 336 11.65 12.30 -24.52
CA ASN A 336 12.81 12.76 -25.29
C ASN A 336 12.41 13.88 -26.26
N PHE A 337 12.22 15.08 -25.72
CA PHE A 337 11.76 16.22 -26.49
C PHE A 337 12.90 16.91 -27.25
N ALA A 338 12.62 17.34 -28.48
CA ALA A 338 13.52 18.16 -29.29
C ALA A 338 13.57 19.61 -28.79
N TYR A 339 12.42 20.12 -28.31
CA TYR A 339 12.31 21.44 -27.71
C TYR A 339 11.46 21.40 -26.45
N ASN A 340 11.90 22.15 -25.44
CA ASN A 340 11.06 22.52 -24.31
C ASN A 340 10.74 24.01 -24.45
N ALA A 341 9.50 24.41 -24.19
CA ALA A 341 9.15 25.82 -24.18
C ALA A 341 8.30 26.18 -22.98
N THR A 342 8.32 27.46 -22.60
CA THR A 342 7.53 28.00 -21.49
C THR A 342 6.91 29.31 -21.92
N TRP A 343 5.58 29.40 -21.81
CA TRP A 343 4.85 30.66 -21.88
C TRP A 343 4.36 31.04 -20.49
N VAL A 344 4.48 32.31 -20.16
CA VAL A 344 4.14 32.88 -18.84
C VAL A 344 3.32 34.14 -19.07
N ASP A 345 2.20 34.27 -18.35
CA ASP A 345 1.37 35.47 -18.39
C ASP A 345 2.12 36.72 -17.87
N ASP A 346 1.61 37.90 -18.18
CA ASP A 346 2.27 39.15 -17.78
C ASP A 346 2.11 39.50 -16.29
N ALA A 347 1.31 38.73 -15.54
CA ALA A 347 1.12 38.89 -14.10
C ALA A 347 2.11 38.07 -13.26
N GLN A 348 2.81 37.09 -13.85
CA GLN A 348 3.90 36.35 -13.20
C GLN A 348 5.26 37.04 -13.43
N ASP A 349 6.20 36.81 -12.51
CA ASP A 349 7.60 37.23 -12.71
C ASP A 349 8.32 36.30 -13.69
N LYS A 350 8.54 36.76 -14.93
CA LYS A 350 9.21 35.99 -15.99
C LYS A 350 10.65 35.60 -15.63
N ASN A 351 11.31 36.31 -14.72
CA ASN A 351 12.68 35.98 -14.31
C ASN A 351 12.76 34.70 -13.48
N GLU A 352 11.66 34.28 -12.84
CA GLU A 352 11.58 32.99 -12.14
C GLU A 352 11.49 31.80 -13.09
N TRP A 353 11.20 32.03 -14.37
CA TRP A 353 10.91 30.97 -15.34
C TRP A 353 11.90 30.93 -16.51
N TYR A 354 12.43 32.09 -16.93
CA TYR A 354 13.21 32.22 -18.16
C TYR A 354 14.70 32.29 -17.83
N TYR A 355 15.36 31.14 -17.78
CA TYR A 355 16.79 31.03 -17.51
C TYR A 355 17.59 31.04 -18.81
N MET A 356 18.16 32.20 -19.18
CA MET A 356 18.93 32.31 -20.42
C MET A 356 20.25 31.54 -20.35
N GLY A 357 20.41 30.57 -21.25
CA GLY A 357 21.64 29.82 -21.51
C GLY A 357 21.94 29.73 -23.01
N GLU A 358 23.03 29.06 -23.39
CA GLU A 358 23.49 28.99 -24.79
C GLU A 358 22.46 28.40 -25.76
N ASN A 359 21.61 27.48 -25.27
CA ASN A 359 20.62 26.77 -26.07
C ASN A 359 19.20 27.33 -25.90
N ALA A 360 19.06 28.52 -25.31
CA ALA A 360 17.77 29.13 -25.02
C ALA A 360 17.54 30.41 -25.83
N LYS A 361 16.33 30.57 -26.37
CA LYS A 361 15.89 31.75 -27.11
C LYS A 361 14.50 32.17 -26.67
N ILE A 362 14.21 33.47 -26.73
CA ILE A 362 12.85 33.99 -26.55
C ILE A 362 12.32 34.35 -27.94
N LYS A 363 11.21 33.72 -28.34
CA LYS A 363 10.52 33.98 -29.61
C LYS A 363 9.03 34.10 -29.33
N ASN A 364 8.37 35.13 -29.87
CA ASN A 364 6.94 35.38 -29.67
C ASN A 364 6.51 35.41 -28.18
N ASN A 365 7.35 35.96 -27.30
CA ASN A 365 7.18 35.96 -25.84
C ASN A 365 7.16 34.58 -25.17
N VAL A 366 7.57 33.53 -25.89
CA VAL A 366 7.76 32.17 -25.39
C VAL A 366 9.26 31.93 -25.21
N TYR A 367 9.65 31.43 -24.05
CA TYR A 367 10.99 30.94 -23.79
C TYR A 367 11.13 29.54 -24.38
N ILE A 368 12.15 29.29 -25.19
CA ILE A 368 12.36 28.02 -25.90
C ILE A 368 13.78 27.54 -25.62
N GLN A 369 13.91 26.26 -25.30
CA GLN A 369 15.17 25.58 -25.08
C GLN A 369 15.29 24.38 -26.02
N THR A 370 16.37 24.35 -26.80
CA THR A 370 16.66 23.25 -27.74
C THR A 370 17.45 22.14 -27.05
N ASN A 371 17.04 20.89 -27.28
CA ASN A 371 17.78 19.71 -26.82
C ASN A 371 18.81 19.28 -27.86
N ASN A 372 20.06 19.75 -27.71
CA ASN A 372 21.15 19.40 -28.63
C ASN A 372 21.48 17.90 -28.64
N ALA A 373 21.13 17.16 -27.59
CA ALA A 373 21.37 15.72 -27.47
C ALA A 373 20.22 14.86 -28.04
N TYR A 374 19.13 15.46 -28.52
CA TYR A 374 17.92 14.77 -28.97
C TYR A 374 18.22 13.59 -29.92
N LYS A 375 19.00 13.82 -30.99
CA LYS A 375 19.33 12.78 -31.99
C LYS A 375 20.17 11.65 -31.40
N LEU A 376 21.09 11.97 -30.49
CA LEU A 376 21.94 10.98 -29.83
C LEU A 376 21.09 10.09 -28.92
N ILE A 377 20.27 10.71 -28.07
CA ILE A 377 19.35 10.00 -27.16
C ILE A 377 18.40 9.11 -27.95
N LYS A 378 17.83 9.62 -29.05
CA LYS A 378 16.93 8.85 -29.93
C LYS A 378 17.58 7.60 -30.51
N THR A 379 18.87 7.70 -30.87
CA THR A 379 19.64 6.54 -31.32
C THR A 379 19.87 5.54 -30.18
N MET A 380 20.19 6.03 -28.97
CA MET A 380 20.42 5.19 -27.79
C MET A 380 19.17 4.48 -27.29
N GLN A 381 17.98 5.02 -27.56
CA GLN A 381 16.69 4.42 -27.18
C GLN A 381 16.30 3.23 -28.07
N GLN A 382 16.99 2.99 -29.19
CA GLN A 382 16.71 1.86 -30.06
C GLN A 382 17.14 0.55 -29.41
N SER A 383 16.21 -0.40 -29.34
CA SER A 383 16.43 -1.72 -28.79
C SER A 383 16.21 -2.80 -29.86
N ASN A 384 17.05 -3.82 -29.85
CA ASN A 384 16.86 -5.02 -30.67
C ASN A 384 16.12 -6.14 -29.92
N MET A 385 15.76 -5.91 -28.64
CA MET A 385 15.04 -6.89 -27.82
C MET A 385 13.60 -7.01 -28.31
N SER A 386 13.11 -8.23 -28.42
CA SER A 386 11.70 -8.47 -28.76
C SER A 386 10.79 -8.15 -27.57
N ASP A 387 9.54 -7.78 -27.86
CA ASP A 387 8.57 -7.49 -26.80
C ASP A 387 8.34 -8.68 -25.85
N ASN A 388 8.34 -9.92 -26.38
CA ASN A 388 8.15 -11.12 -25.56
C ASN A 388 9.32 -11.35 -24.61
N GLU A 389 10.55 -11.14 -25.08
CA GLU A 389 11.77 -11.24 -24.27
C GLU A 389 11.78 -10.16 -23.18
N PHE A 390 11.39 -8.93 -23.52
CA PHE A 390 11.27 -7.84 -22.56
C PHE A 390 10.24 -8.15 -21.46
N ILE A 391 9.07 -8.68 -21.85
CA ILE A 391 8.02 -9.07 -20.90
C ILE A 391 8.51 -10.19 -19.98
N GLU A 392 9.15 -11.22 -20.53
CA GLU A 392 9.65 -12.36 -19.76
C GLU A 392 10.69 -11.94 -18.72
N LEU A 393 11.69 -11.15 -19.12
CA LEU A 393 12.74 -10.68 -18.21
C LEU A 393 12.20 -9.73 -17.13
N THR A 394 11.34 -8.79 -17.52
CA THR A 394 10.70 -7.85 -16.57
C THR A 394 9.88 -8.61 -15.53
N LYS A 395 9.04 -9.56 -15.95
CA LYS A 395 8.26 -10.41 -15.03
C LYS A 395 9.16 -11.23 -14.13
N LYS A 396 10.21 -11.85 -14.68
CA LYS A 396 11.18 -12.65 -13.91
C LYS A 396 11.83 -11.83 -12.79
N TYR A 397 12.42 -10.68 -13.11
CA TYR A 397 13.09 -9.84 -12.10
C TYR A 397 12.11 -9.31 -11.06
N THR A 398 10.89 -8.97 -11.49
CA THR A 398 9.84 -8.50 -10.58
C THR A 398 9.39 -9.58 -9.61
N VAL A 399 9.19 -10.82 -10.07
CA VAL A 399 8.83 -11.95 -9.19
C VAL A 399 9.96 -12.24 -8.20
N GLU A 400 11.21 -12.28 -8.66
CA GLU A 400 12.37 -12.54 -7.80
C GLU A 400 12.55 -11.46 -6.72
N ILE A 401 12.35 -10.19 -7.06
CA ILE A 401 12.54 -9.07 -6.11
C ILE A 401 11.35 -8.91 -5.15
N ILE A 402 10.12 -9.21 -5.59
CA ILE A 402 8.94 -9.31 -4.70
C ILE A 402 9.17 -10.41 -3.65
N TYR A 403 9.68 -11.57 -4.07
CA TYR A 403 9.98 -12.65 -3.13
C TYR A 403 11.03 -12.23 -2.09
N ALA A 404 12.10 -11.53 -2.52
CA ALA A 404 13.09 -10.98 -1.60
C ALA A 404 12.48 -9.94 -0.64
N ALA A 405 11.57 -9.09 -1.14
CA ALA A 405 10.84 -8.11 -0.32
C ALA A 405 10.01 -8.78 0.78
N GLU A 406 9.25 -9.83 0.47
CA GLU A 406 8.43 -10.55 1.46
C GLU A 406 9.28 -11.20 2.56
N GLN A 407 10.44 -11.74 2.19
CA GLN A 407 11.40 -12.27 3.18
C GLN A 407 11.92 -11.17 4.10
N TYR A 408 12.25 -10.00 3.54
CA TYR A 408 12.67 -8.85 4.31
C TYR A 408 11.56 -8.41 5.27
N ILE A 409 10.34 -8.22 4.76
CA ILE A 409 9.17 -7.78 5.55
C ILE A 409 8.91 -8.74 6.71
N LYS A 410 9.01 -10.05 6.47
CA LYS A 410 8.86 -11.07 7.53
C LYS A 410 9.85 -10.86 8.68
N ILE A 411 11.14 -10.64 8.37
CA ILE A 411 12.17 -10.40 9.39
C ILE A 411 11.92 -9.06 10.10
N PHE A 412 11.59 -8.02 9.35
CA PHE A 412 11.27 -6.71 9.92
C PHE A 412 10.06 -6.77 10.86
N ARG A 413 9.03 -7.56 10.54
CA ARG A 413 7.87 -7.76 11.42
C ARG A 413 8.27 -8.45 12.73
N GLU A 414 9.20 -9.41 12.74
CA GLU A 414 9.69 -9.99 13.99
C GLU A 414 10.42 -8.97 14.87
N TYR A 415 11.14 -8.03 14.27
CA TYR A 415 11.71 -6.89 15.00
C TYR A 415 10.62 -5.98 15.58
N ILE A 416 9.59 -5.65 14.80
CA ILE A 416 8.44 -4.87 15.29
C ILE A 416 7.65 -5.60 16.39
N ASN A 417 7.60 -6.93 16.33
CA ASN A 417 7.01 -7.79 17.35
C ASN A 417 7.87 -7.89 18.63
N ASN A 418 9.03 -7.24 18.68
CA ASN A 418 10.04 -7.33 19.76
C ASN A 418 10.57 -8.76 19.99
N VAL A 419 10.62 -9.57 18.94
CA VAL A 419 11.14 -10.95 18.99
C VAL A 419 12.65 -10.98 18.75
N ILE A 420 13.14 -10.07 17.90
CA ILE A 420 14.57 -9.90 17.62
C ILE A 420 14.98 -8.45 17.90
N CYS A 421 16.26 -8.21 18.18
CA CYS A 421 16.78 -6.85 18.32
C CYS A 421 17.13 -6.22 16.95
N GLU A 422 17.52 -4.93 16.96
CA GLU A 422 17.87 -4.23 15.71
C GLU A 422 19.16 -4.78 15.09
N GLU A 423 20.13 -5.18 15.90
CA GLU A 423 21.38 -5.78 15.42
C GLU A 423 21.12 -7.12 14.70
N GLU A 424 20.21 -7.93 15.24
CA GLU A 424 19.75 -9.16 14.58
C GLU A 424 18.99 -8.88 13.30
N LEU A 425 18.14 -7.84 13.28
CA LEU A 425 17.45 -7.41 12.06
C LEU A 425 18.46 -7.09 10.97
N VAL A 426 19.42 -6.20 11.25
CA VAL A 426 20.44 -5.76 10.29
C VAL A 426 21.23 -6.94 9.74
N SER A 427 21.71 -7.82 10.61
CA SER A 427 22.47 -9.01 10.19
C SER A 427 21.64 -9.95 9.30
N ARG A 428 20.37 -10.18 9.63
CA ARG A 428 19.51 -11.11 8.88
C ARG A 428 19.05 -10.54 7.53
N VAL A 429 18.86 -9.22 7.42
CA VAL A 429 18.40 -8.59 6.17
C VAL A 429 19.53 -8.20 5.22
N GLU A 430 20.78 -8.10 5.69
CA GLU A 430 21.94 -7.76 4.85
C GLU A 430 22.05 -8.60 3.56
N PRO A 431 22.02 -9.96 3.59
CA PRO A 431 22.09 -10.75 2.36
C PRO A 431 20.90 -10.52 1.43
N ILE A 432 19.71 -10.28 1.99
CA ILE A 432 18.49 -9.99 1.22
C ILE A 432 18.59 -8.61 0.57
N GLY A 433 19.11 -7.60 1.29
CA GLY A 433 19.34 -6.26 0.77
C GLY A 433 20.30 -6.28 -0.43
N LYS A 434 21.38 -7.07 -0.37
CA LYS A 434 22.31 -7.26 -1.50
C LYS A 434 21.61 -7.90 -2.71
N GLN A 435 20.77 -8.91 -2.47
CA GLN A 435 19.97 -9.53 -3.54
C GLN A 435 19.00 -8.52 -4.18
N ILE A 436 18.30 -7.72 -3.37
CA ILE A 436 17.39 -6.67 -3.83
C ILE A 436 18.13 -5.68 -4.74
N SER A 437 19.28 -5.15 -4.30
CA SER A 437 20.06 -4.20 -5.11
C SER A 437 20.58 -4.83 -6.40
N MET A 438 21.04 -6.09 -6.38
CA MET A 438 21.44 -6.80 -7.60
C MET A 438 20.28 -6.92 -8.61
N LEU A 439 19.07 -7.27 -8.14
CA LEU A 439 17.89 -7.40 -8.99
C LEU A 439 17.44 -6.06 -9.55
N PHE A 440 17.49 -5.00 -8.73
CA PHE A 440 17.22 -3.63 -9.16
C PHE A 440 18.12 -3.20 -10.31
N PHE A 441 19.44 -3.44 -10.22
CA PHE A 441 20.36 -3.09 -11.31
C PHE A 441 20.13 -3.94 -12.56
N LYS A 442 19.91 -5.26 -12.43
CA LYS A 442 19.57 -6.12 -13.58
C LYS A 442 18.31 -5.67 -14.32
N HIS A 443 17.30 -5.21 -13.58
CA HIS A 443 16.09 -4.67 -14.17
C HIS A 443 16.34 -3.33 -14.88
N ASN A 444 17.10 -2.42 -14.27
CA ASN A 444 17.44 -1.14 -14.90
C ASN A 444 18.41 -1.26 -16.09
N ASP A 445 19.14 -2.37 -16.18
CA ASP A 445 19.98 -2.70 -17.35
C ASP A 445 19.15 -3.20 -18.55
N LEU A 446 17.84 -3.43 -18.38
CA LEU A 446 16.95 -3.71 -19.50
C LEU A 446 16.85 -2.51 -20.44
N PRO A 447 16.68 -2.74 -21.75
CA PRO A 447 16.45 -1.65 -22.69
C PRO A 447 15.16 -0.91 -22.37
N LEU A 448 15.04 0.31 -22.88
CA LEU A 448 13.83 1.10 -22.71
C LEU A 448 12.60 0.36 -23.27
N ALA A 449 11.51 0.38 -22.51
CA ALA A 449 10.28 -0.32 -22.85
C ALA A 449 9.72 0.14 -24.21
N PRO A 450 9.31 -0.79 -25.09
CA PRO A 450 8.55 -0.47 -26.28
C PRO A 450 7.31 0.35 -25.92
N ARG A 451 6.91 1.32 -26.76
CA ARG A 451 5.79 2.24 -26.49
C ARG A 451 4.52 1.55 -26.00
N ARG A 452 4.15 0.42 -26.62
CA ARG A 452 2.95 -0.36 -26.26
C ARG A 452 3.01 -1.00 -24.87
N LEU A 453 4.21 -1.13 -24.30
CA LEU A 453 4.47 -1.71 -22.99
C LEU A 453 4.90 -0.66 -21.96
N HIS A 454 4.96 0.62 -22.33
CA HIS A 454 5.49 1.68 -21.47
C HIS A 454 4.74 1.77 -20.13
N ASP A 455 3.42 1.92 -20.16
CA ASP A 455 2.59 2.03 -18.94
C ASP A 455 2.70 0.79 -18.06
N TRP A 456 2.81 -0.40 -18.67
CA TRP A 456 3.01 -1.64 -17.95
C TRP A 456 4.39 -1.71 -17.29
N SER A 457 5.45 -1.44 -18.05
CA SER A 457 6.83 -1.40 -17.54
C SER A 457 6.95 -0.41 -16.39
N GLN A 458 6.30 0.75 -16.49
CA GLN A 458 6.33 1.77 -15.44
C GLN A 458 5.77 1.23 -14.11
N LYS A 459 4.79 0.32 -14.12
CA LYS A 459 4.29 -0.32 -12.89
C LYS A 459 5.31 -1.27 -12.28
N HIS A 460 6.07 -1.98 -13.12
CA HIS A 460 7.20 -2.79 -12.67
C HIS A 460 8.32 -1.91 -12.09
N ASP A 461 8.68 -0.82 -12.77
CA ASP A 461 9.72 0.12 -12.31
C ASP A 461 9.36 0.74 -10.95
N GLN A 462 8.09 1.10 -10.76
CA GLN A 462 7.57 1.66 -9.51
C GLN A 462 7.79 0.69 -8.33
N ILE A 463 7.28 -0.54 -8.44
CA ILE A 463 7.41 -1.51 -7.34
C ILE A 463 8.87 -1.90 -7.07
N ILE A 464 9.69 -2.05 -8.12
CA ILE A 464 11.10 -2.39 -8.02
C ILE A 464 11.88 -1.28 -7.30
N SER A 465 11.60 -0.03 -7.64
CA SER A 465 12.21 1.14 -6.98
C SER A 465 11.79 1.23 -5.51
N THR A 466 10.53 0.98 -5.19
CA THR A 466 10.04 0.95 -3.81
C THR A 466 10.71 -0.15 -3.00
N ILE A 467 10.83 -1.37 -3.54
CA ILE A 467 11.50 -2.49 -2.87
C ILE A 467 13.00 -2.19 -2.69
N HIS A 468 13.65 -1.54 -3.65
CA HIS A 468 15.06 -1.17 -3.52
C HIS A 468 15.31 -0.27 -2.31
N ASN A 469 14.37 0.61 -1.94
CA ASN A 469 14.51 1.41 -0.71
C ASN A 469 14.66 0.56 0.56
N PHE A 470 14.14 -0.68 0.59
CA PHE A 470 14.28 -1.57 1.75
C PHE A 470 15.75 -1.90 2.02
N SER A 471 16.58 -2.03 0.98
CA SER A 471 18.01 -2.31 1.11
C SER A 471 18.82 -1.12 1.65
N LEU A 472 18.20 0.05 1.80
CA LEU A 472 18.86 1.26 2.29
C LEU A 472 18.70 1.46 3.79
N PHE A 473 17.54 1.13 4.37
CA PHE A 473 17.18 1.58 5.72
C PHE A 473 17.90 0.84 6.85
N TYR A 474 18.08 -0.48 6.75
CA TYR A 474 18.78 -1.31 7.74
C TYR A 474 20.05 -1.94 7.15
N ASN A 475 20.80 -1.14 6.40
CA ASN A 475 22.11 -1.51 5.86
C ASN A 475 23.20 -0.99 6.80
N GLN A 476 24.13 -1.87 7.19
CA GLN A 476 25.25 -1.54 8.07
C GLN A 476 26.02 -0.27 7.65
N GLU A 477 26.18 -0.04 6.34
CA GLU A 477 26.89 1.12 5.80
C GLU A 477 26.12 2.44 5.98
N TYR A 478 24.79 2.37 6.08
CA TYR A 478 23.89 3.54 6.09
C TYR A 478 23.11 3.70 7.38
N LEU A 479 23.35 2.87 8.40
CA LEU A 479 22.60 2.91 9.67
C LEU A 479 22.60 4.30 10.31
N ASP A 480 23.71 5.03 10.25
CA ASP A 480 23.84 6.35 10.86
C ASP A 480 23.18 7.49 10.05
N THR A 481 22.64 7.20 8.86
CA THR A 481 21.99 8.21 7.99
C THR A 481 20.69 8.74 8.60
N TRP A 482 19.94 7.87 9.29
CA TRP A 482 18.67 8.21 9.92
C TRP A 482 18.66 7.70 11.35
N ASP A 483 18.02 8.42 12.26
CA ASP A 483 17.77 7.91 13.60
C ASP A 483 16.84 6.68 13.60
N TYR A 484 16.83 5.99 14.74
CA TYR A 484 16.07 4.77 14.98
C TYR A 484 14.58 4.89 14.60
N ASP A 485 13.91 5.94 15.09
CA ASP A 485 12.47 6.13 14.88
C ASP A 485 12.17 6.43 13.40
N ARG A 486 13.05 7.19 12.76
CA ARG A 486 12.97 7.53 11.35
C ARG A 486 13.19 6.31 10.45
N ARG A 487 14.16 5.43 10.74
CA ARG A 487 14.34 4.16 9.99
C ARG A 487 13.09 3.29 10.05
N LYS A 488 12.54 3.13 11.25
CA LYS A 488 11.30 2.36 11.48
C LYS A 488 10.13 2.96 10.70
N TRP A 489 9.98 4.28 10.70
CA TRP A 489 8.94 4.99 9.94
C TRP A 489 9.11 4.85 8.42
N LEU A 490 10.35 5.01 7.91
CA LEU A 490 10.67 4.86 6.50
C LEU A 490 10.32 3.46 5.98
N MET A 491 10.73 2.42 6.72
CA MET A 491 10.42 1.04 6.36
C MET A 491 8.91 0.76 6.38
N LYS A 492 8.19 1.20 7.41
CA LYS A 492 6.72 1.05 7.48
C LYS A 492 6.01 1.71 6.28
N ASN A 493 6.42 2.92 5.91
CA ASN A 493 5.85 3.61 4.74
C ASN A 493 6.19 2.92 3.43
N ALA A 494 7.42 2.42 3.28
CA ALA A 494 7.84 1.71 2.07
C ALA A 494 7.05 0.41 1.90
N ILE A 495 6.73 -0.31 2.99
CA ILE A 495 5.83 -1.47 2.98
C ILE A 495 4.42 -1.08 2.53
N MET A 496 3.85 0.00 3.09
CA MET A 496 2.53 0.48 2.68
C MET A 496 2.48 0.90 1.20
N GLN A 497 3.57 1.49 0.69
CA GLN A 497 3.68 1.85 -0.72
C GLN A 497 3.80 0.61 -1.61
N TYR A 498 4.63 -0.35 -1.22
CA TYR A 498 4.79 -1.66 -1.87
C TYR A 498 3.43 -2.37 -2.02
N GLU A 499 2.62 -2.41 -0.96
CA GLU A 499 1.31 -3.05 -0.99
C GLU A 499 0.33 -2.39 -1.98
N ARG A 500 0.39 -1.06 -2.12
CA ARG A 500 -0.44 -0.33 -3.10
C ARG A 500 0.03 -0.58 -4.52
N GLU A 501 1.34 -0.54 -4.74
CA GLU A 501 1.94 -0.77 -6.05
C GLU A 501 1.72 -2.22 -6.52
N LEU A 502 1.72 -3.18 -5.60
CA LEU A 502 1.41 -4.58 -5.90
C LEU A 502 -0.05 -4.75 -6.39
N GLU A 503 -1.01 -4.02 -5.84
CA GLU A 503 -2.40 -4.01 -6.33
C GLU A 503 -2.51 -3.34 -7.71
N MET A 504 -1.74 -2.28 -7.97
CA MET A 504 -1.67 -1.66 -9.31
C MET A 504 -1.03 -2.59 -10.33
N LEU A 505 0.02 -3.30 -9.94
CA LEU A 505 0.73 -4.24 -10.78
C LEU A 505 -0.16 -5.42 -11.17
N LYS A 506 -0.95 -5.95 -10.21
CA LYS A 506 -1.98 -6.95 -10.48
C LYS A 506 -2.92 -6.52 -11.60
N GLN A 507 -3.38 -5.27 -11.59
CA GLN A 507 -4.28 -4.74 -12.62
C GLN A 507 -3.58 -4.61 -13.97
N ALA A 508 -2.32 -4.15 -13.99
CA ALA A 508 -1.53 -3.99 -15.20
C ALA A 508 -1.22 -5.34 -15.88
N ASP A 509 -0.85 -6.36 -15.11
CA ASP A 509 -0.56 -7.70 -15.63
C ASP A 509 -1.79 -8.37 -16.25
N GLY A 510 -2.99 -8.07 -15.74
CA GLY A 510 -4.24 -8.55 -16.31
C GLY A 510 -4.53 -8.01 -17.72
N LEU A 511 -3.87 -6.94 -18.16
CA LEU A 511 -4.06 -6.32 -19.48
C LEU A 511 -3.10 -6.84 -20.55
N ILE A 512 -2.07 -7.60 -20.16
CA ILE A 512 -1.01 -8.09 -21.07
C ILE A 512 -1.17 -9.58 -21.41
N ASN A 513 -2.09 -10.29 -20.75
CA ASN A 513 -2.36 -11.71 -21.00
C ASN A 513 -3.20 -11.98 -22.25
#